data_AF-A0A7X8PIE0-F1
#
_entry.id   AF-A0A7X8PIE0-F1
#
_cell.length_a   1.000
_cell.length_b   1.000
_cell.length_c   1.000
_cell.angle_alpha   90.00
_cell.angle_beta   90.00
_cell.angle_gamma   90.00
#
_symmetry.space_group_name_H-M   'P 1'
#
loop_
_entity.id
_entity.type
_entity.pdbx_description
1 polymer ?
#
loop_
_entity_poly.entity_id
_entity_poly.type
_entity_poly.pdbx_seq_one_letter_code
_entity_poly.pdbx_strand_id
1 'polypeptide(L)'
;MKYEPPESRSEEEIIETLSLTDNSAEERIKAVLSAIYYGRTIEFSGDTLIGEFSRAKHAEKRWLKNLFETFYGMCRTNYRLEDSIALLEAYRREAPKCRPEIDSALESLDEYKVIFKDTYQGN
;
A
#
# COMPACT_ATOMS: atom_id res chain seq x y z
N MET A 1 21.00 -3.69 -3.12
CA MET A 1 20.18 -3.98 -1.93
C MET A 1 20.11 -5.48 -1.78
N LYS A 2 20.23 -6.00 -0.54
CA LYS A 2 19.91 -7.40 -0.27
C LYS A 2 18.40 -7.50 -0.14
N TYR A 3 17.80 -8.51 -0.77
CA TYR A 3 16.39 -8.82 -0.54
C TYR A 3 16.23 -9.37 0.88
N GLU A 4 15.33 -8.77 1.64
CA GLU A 4 14.91 -9.27 2.95
C GLU A 4 13.45 -9.69 2.85
N PRO A 5 13.10 -10.95 3.19
CA PRO A 5 11.72 -11.39 3.17
C PRO A 5 10.89 -10.62 4.21
N PRO A 6 9.59 -10.38 3.95
CA PRO A 6 8.70 -9.81 4.95
C PRO A 6 8.72 -10.60 6.26
N GLU A 7 8.80 -9.90 7.39
CA GLU A 7 8.67 -10.52 8.70
C GLU A 7 7.20 -10.83 8.99
N SER A 8 6.92 -12.03 9.51
CA SER A 8 5.59 -12.39 10.00
C SER A 8 5.34 -11.71 11.35
N ARG A 9 4.29 -10.90 11.43
CA ARG A 9 3.80 -10.24 12.66
C ARG A 9 2.30 -10.51 12.80
N SER A 10 1.80 -10.58 14.03
CA SER A 10 0.36 -10.66 14.28
C SER A 10 -0.32 -9.33 13.96
N GLU A 11 -1.64 -9.34 13.75
CA GLU A 11 -2.39 -8.09 13.53
C GLU A 11 -2.27 -7.16 14.74
N GLU A 12 -2.25 -7.71 15.95
CA GLU A 12 -2.05 -6.93 17.18
C GLU A 12 -0.67 -6.26 17.21
N GLU A 13 0.40 -6.98 16.86
CA GLU A 13 1.76 -6.42 16.80
C GLU A 13 1.90 -5.35 15.71
N ILE A 14 1.23 -5.53 14.57
CA ILE A 14 1.17 -4.53 13.49
C ILE A 14 0.46 -3.28 14.00
N ILE A 15 -0.72 -3.42 14.59
CA ILE A 15 -1.48 -2.28 15.13
C ILE A 15 -0.66 -1.55 16.20
N GLU A 16 -0.03 -2.29 17.12
CA GLU A 16 0.83 -1.70 18.15
C GLU A 16 1.99 -0.92 17.52
N THR A 17 2.72 -1.53 16.58
CA THR A 17 3.82 -0.88 15.85
C THR A 17 3.37 0.41 15.17
N LEU A 18 2.19 0.40 14.57
CA LEU A 18 1.64 1.55 13.88
C LEU A 18 0.96 2.55 14.83
N SER A 19 0.64 2.19 16.06
CA SER A 19 0.09 3.14 17.05
C SER A 19 1.18 4.03 17.67
N LEU A 20 2.42 3.55 17.72
CA LEU A 20 3.54 4.24 18.37
C LEU A 20 4.11 5.36 17.47
N THR A 21 4.13 6.58 18.00
CA THR A 21 4.61 7.79 17.29
C THR A 21 6.11 7.81 17.06
N ASP A 22 6.87 7.08 17.89
CA ASP A 22 8.33 7.16 17.94
C ASP A 22 9.03 6.09 17.09
N ASN A 23 8.24 5.20 16.46
CA ASN A 23 8.81 4.18 15.59
C ASN A 23 9.47 4.79 14.36
N SER A 24 10.52 4.13 13.87
CA SER A 24 11.19 4.55 12.65
C SER A 24 10.28 4.35 11.44
N ALA A 25 10.53 5.12 10.37
CA ALA A 25 9.84 4.92 9.10
C ALA A 25 9.99 3.48 8.57
N GLU A 26 11.18 2.91 8.75
CA GLU A 26 11.49 1.54 8.35
C GLU A 26 10.62 0.51 9.07
N GLU A 27 10.48 0.63 10.40
CA GLU A 27 9.64 -0.29 11.17
C GLU A 27 8.17 -0.20 10.79
N ARG A 28 7.66 1.01 10.51
CA ARG A 28 6.29 1.17 10.01
C ARG A 28 6.12 0.55 8.63
N ILE A 29 7.08 0.73 7.72
CA ILE A 29 7.04 0.10 6.38
C ILE A 29 7.07 -1.43 6.50
N LYS A 30 7.90 -2.00 7.38
CA LYS A 30 7.93 -3.45 7.65
C LYS A 30 6.59 -3.95 8.20
N ALA A 31 5.95 -3.20 9.10
CA ALA A 31 4.63 -3.56 9.62
C ALA A 31 3.55 -3.56 8.54
N VAL A 32 3.53 -2.57 7.63
CA VAL A 32 2.61 -2.57 6.48
C VAL A 32 2.87 -3.74 5.54
N LEU A 33 4.14 -4.02 5.25
CA LEU A 33 4.51 -5.16 4.41
C LEU A 33 4.06 -6.48 5.05
N SER A 34 4.20 -6.61 6.38
CA SER A 34 3.68 -7.75 7.13
C SER A 34 2.16 -7.86 7.02
N ALA A 35 1.44 -6.74 7.12
CA ALA A 35 -0.03 -6.72 6.94
C ALA A 35 -0.43 -7.22 5.54
N ILE A 36 0.30 -6.87 4.49
CA ILE A 36 0.01 -7.30 3.12
C ILE A 36 0.26 -8.81 2.92
N TYR A 37 1.33 -9.35 3.52
CA TYR A 37 1.72 -10.75 3.33
C TYR A 37 1.02 -11.72 4.28
N TYR A 38 0.72 -11.28 5.50
CA TYR A 38 0.29 -12.14 6.60
C TYR A 38 -0.99 -11.67 7.30
N GLY A 39 -1.56 -10.53 6.88
CA GLY A 39 -2.87 -10.08 7.36
C GLY A 39 -3.94 -11.11 7.06
N ARG A 40 -4.91 -11.26 7.98
CA ARG A 40 -5.95 -12.30 7.84
C ARG A 40 -7.04 -11.92 6.85
N THR A 41 -7.21 -10.62 6.61
CA THR A 41 -8.29 -10.07 5.77
C THR A 41 -7.76 -9.03 4.80
N ILE A 42 -8.41 -8.92 3.64
CA ILE A 42 -8.09 -7.90 2.63
C ILE A 42 -8.31 -6.51 3.20
N GLU A 43 -9.37 -6.36 3.99
CA GLU A 43 -9.76 -5.12 4.66
C GLU A 43 -8.66 -4.65 5.60
N PHE A 44 -8.16 -5.53 6.47
CA PHE A 44 -7.07 -5.19 7.39
C PHE A 44 -5.82 -4.75 6.63
N SER A 45 -5.38 -5.52 5.63
CA SER A 45 -4.19 -5.19 4.84
C SER A 45 -4.34 -3.86 4.09
N GLY A 46 -5.49 -3.65 3.45
CA GLY A 46 -5.78 -2.46 2.67
C GLY A 46 -5.92 -1.21 3.54
N ASP A 47 -6.68 -1.28 4.63
CA ASP A 47 -6.87 -0.15 5.54
C ASP A 47 -5.58 0.21 6.29
N THR A 48 -4.76 -0.78 6.62
CA THR A 48 -3.42 -0.56 7.17
C THR A 48 -2.55 0.24 6.20
N LEU A 49 -2.45 -0.21 4.95
CA LEU A 49 -1.66 0.47 3.92
C LEU A 49 -2.16 1.90 3.67
N ILE A 50 -3.46 2.07 3.48
CA ILE A 50 -4.09 3.38 3.21
C ILE A 50 -3.90 4.32 4.41
N GLY A 51 -4.12 3.82 5.62
CA GLY A 51 -3.96 4.58 6.85
C GLY A 51 -2.52 5.07 7.04
N GLU A 52 -1.55 4.17 6.85
CA GLU A 52 -0.13 4.52 6.93
C GLU A 52 0.28 5.53 5.86
N PHE A 53 -0.12 5.31 4.61
CA PHE A 53 0.22 6.22 3.53
C PHE A 53 -0.34 7.62 3.76
N SER A 54 -1.55 7.72 4.31
CA SER A 54 -2.22 9.00 4.55
C SER A 54 -1.53 9.86 5.60
N ARG A 55 -0.95 9.24 6.64
CA ARG A 55 -0.26 9.94 7.75
C ARG A 55 1.26 10.05 7.57
N ALA A 56 1.83 9.27 6.65
CA ALA A 56 3.27 9.22 6.40
C ALA A 56 3.83 10.55 5.89
N LYS A 57 5.09 10.83 6.25
CA LYS A 57 5.83 11.98 5.71
C LYS A 57 6.22 11.71 4.25
N HIS A 58 6.49 12.77 3.47
CA HIS A 58 6.82 12.63 2.03
C HIS A 58 7.92 11.60 1.72
N ALA A 59 9.00 11.58 2.50
CA ALA A 59 10.10 10.63 2.29
C ALA A 59 9.66 9.16 2.44
N GLU A 60 8.67 8.92 3.29
CA GLU A 60 8.14 7.59 3.64
C GLU A 60 7.08 7.16 2.62
N LYS A 61 6.24 8.10 2.17
CA LYS A 61 5.27 7.89 1.08
C LYS A 61 5.95 7.32 -0.17
N ARG A 62 7.18 7.74 -0.48
CA ARG A 62 7.94 7.18 -1.61
C ARG A 62 8.09 5.65 -1.54
N TRP A 63 8.34 5.11 -0.34
CA TRP A 63 8.49 3.67 -0.13
C TRP A 63 7.14 2.97 -0.09
N LEU A 64 6.19 3.51 0.66
CA LEU A 64 4.84 2.95 0.79
C LEU A 64 4.10 2.90 -0.55
N LYS A 65 4.40 3.80 -1.50
CA LYS A 65 3.83 3.82 -2.84
C LYS A 65 3.94 2.47 -3.56
N ASN A 66 5.09 1.79 -3.44
CA ASN A 66 5.31 0.50 -4.10
C ASN A 66 4.48 -0.64 -3.48
N LEU A 67 3.99 -0.46 -2.25
CA LEU A 67 3.20 -1.46 -1.56
C LEU A 67 1.76 -1.54 -2.09
N PHE A 68 1.24 -0.50 -2.74
CA PHE A 68 -0.07 -0.56 -3.40
C PHE A 68 -0.09 -1.59 -4.52
N GLU A 69 0.91 -1.57 -5.40
CA GLU A 69 1.02 -2.57 -6.47
C GLU A 69 1.17 -3.98 -5.89
N THR A 70 1.95 -4.12 -4.82
CA THR A 70 2.11 -5.41 -4.13
C THR A 70 0.77 -5.90 -3.56
N PHE A 71 0.02 -5.04 -2.86
CA PHE A 71 -1.27 -5.37 -2.29
C PHE A 71 -2.28 -5.80 -3.36
N TYR A 72 -2.48 -4.99 -4.41
CA TYR A 72 -3.46 -5.28 -5.45
C TYR A 72 -3.05 -6.47 -6.33
N GLY A 73 -1.76 -6.62 -6.62
CA GLY A 73 -1.23 -7.74 -7.37
C GLY A 73 -1.33 -9.07 -6.62
N MET A 74 -0.98 -9.10 -5.33
CA MET A 74 -0.99 -10.31 -4.52
C MET A 74 -2.40 -10.69 -4.06
N CYS A 75 -3.15 -9.75 -3.50
CA CYS A 75 -4.48 -10.02 -2.94
C CYS A 75 -5.56 -10.12 -4.02
N ARG A 76 -5.25 -9.76 -5.29
CA ARG A 76 -6.14 -9.86 -6.45
C ARG A 76 -7.53 -9.26 -6.18
N THR A 77 -7.54 -8.05 -5.63
CA THR A 77 -8.72 -7.39 -5.07
C THR A 77 -8.96 -6.01 -5.66
N ASN A 78 -10.20 -5.53 -5.67
CA ASN A 78 -10.55 -4.14 -5.96
C ASN A 78 -10.85 -3.32 -4.69
N TYR A 79 -10.62 -3.88 -3.50
CA TYR A 79 -10.90 -3.21 -2.23
C TYR A 79 -10.22 -1.84 -2.16
N ARG A 80 -11.05 -0.79 -2.09
CA ARG A 80 -10.63 0.62 -2.00
C ARG A 80 -9.63 1.06 -3.08
N LEU A 81 -9.66 0.43 -4.26
CA LEU A 81 -8.75 0.73 -5.36
C LEU A 81 -8.82 2.20 -5.81
N GLU A 82 -10.03 2.72 -5.95
CA GLU A 82 -10.26 4.14 -6.30
C GLU A 82 -9.69 5.09 -5.24
N ASP A 83 -9.86 4.77 -3.95
CA ASP A 83 -9.31 5.57 -2.85
C ASP A 83 -7.77 5.59 -2.91
N SER A 84 -7.15 4.43 -3.17
CA SER A 84 -5.69 4.32 -3.33
C SER A 84 -5.18 5.12 -4.52
N ILE A 85 -5.87 5.08 -5.66
CA ILE A 85 -5.56 5.91 -6.84
C ILE A 85 -5.64 7.38 -6.45
N ALA A 86 -6.73 7.82 -5.81
CA ALA A 86 -6.90 9.21 -5.40
C ALA A 86 -5.80 9.69 -4.44
N LEU A 87 -5.35 8.83 -3.52
CA LEU A 87 -4.23 9.12 -2.61
C LEU A 87 -2.90 9.28 -3.36
N LEU A 88 -2.62 8.39 -4.31
CA LEU A 88 -1.41 8.46 -5.14
C LEU A 88 -1.42 9.70 -6.04
N GLU A 89 -2.56 10.07 -6.60
CA GLU A 89 -2.72 11.31 -7.36
C GLU A 89 -2.48 12.55 -6.50
N ALA A 90 -2.98 12.56 -5.26
CA ALA A 90 -2.70 13.64 -4.32
C ALA A 90 -1.20 13.74 -4.05
N TYR A 91 -0.55 12.61 -3.76
CA TYR A 91 0.91 12.58 -3.56
C TYR A 91 1.69 13.03 -4.81
N ARG A 92 1.24 12.67 -6.01
CA ARG A 92 1.81 13.10 -7.29
C ARG A 92 1.80 14.63 -7.45
N ARG A 93 0.73 15.29 -7.00
CA ARG A 93 0.62 16.76 -7.03
C ARG A 93 1.59 17.41 -6.04
N GLU A 94 1.75 16.83 -4.86
CA GLU A 94 2.59 17.34 -3.78
C GLU A 94 4.08 17.09 -3.98
N ALA A 95 4.47 16.03 -4.70
CA ALA A 95 5.87 15.62 -4.89
C ALA A 95 6.29 15.58 -6.38
N PRO A 96 6.47 16.73 -7.06
CA PRO A 96 6.82 16.80 -8.48
C PRO A 96 8.08 15.99 -8.85
N LYS A 97 9.06 15.92 -7.94
CA LYS A 97 10.33 15.21 -8.15
C LYS A 97 10.17 13.69 -8.21
N CYS A 98 9.10 13.13 -7.64
CA CYS A 98 8.82 11.70 -7.62
C CYS A 98 7.76 11.30 -8.65
N ARG A 99 7.30 12.23 -9.51
CA ARG A 99 6.22 11.98 -10.48
C ARG A 99 6.40 10.71 -11.31
N PRO A 100 7.56 10.46 -11.96
CA PRO A 100 7.71 9.25 -12.79
C PRO A 100 7.49 7.96 -12.02
N GLU A 101 7.96 7.92 -10.77
CA GLU A 101 7.76 6.76 -9.90
C GLU A 101 6.29 6.60 -9.51
N ILE A 102 5.58 7.72 -9.28
CA ILE A 102 4.17 7.71 -8.91
C ILE A 102 3.28 7.34 -10.10
N ASP A 103 3.56 7.88 -11.28
CA ASP A 103 2.84 7.59 -12.52
C ASP A 103 2.91 6.09 -12.84
N SER A 104 4.08 5.46 -12.70
CA SER A 104 4.22 4.01 -12.87
C SER A 104 3.33 3.19 -11.90
N ALA A 105 3.16 3.63 -10.64
CA ALA A 105 2.24 2.93 -9.73
C ALA A 105 0.77 3.16 -10.10
N LEU A 106 0.44 4.38 -10.54
CA LEU A 106 -0.92 4.70 -11.00
C LEU A 106 -1.30 3.86 -12.24
N GLU A 107 -0.38 3.71 -13.20
CA GLU A 107 -0.56 2.85 -14.37
C GLU A 107 -0.86 1.40 -13.96
N SER A 108 -0.06 0.80 -13.05
CA SER A 108 -0.33 -0.56 -12.56
C SER A 108 -1.70 -0.68 -11.88
N LEU A 109 -2.12 0.34 -11.11
CA LEU A 109 -3.43 0.32 -10.43
C LEU A 109 -4.59 0.49 -11.42
N ASP A 110 -4.43 1.31 -12.46
CA ASP A 110 -5.42 1.44 -13.53
C ASP A 110 -5.56 0.14 -14.34
N GLU A 111 -4.46 -0.58 -14.58
CA GLU A 111 -4.53 -1.92 -15.18
C GLU A 111 -5.32 -2.90 -14.30
N TYR A 112 -5.05 -2.92 -12.98
CA TYR A 112 -5.81 -3.74 -12.04
C TYR A 112 -7.30 -3.36 -12.01
N LYS A 113 -7.61 -2.07 -12.11
CA LYS A 113 -8.99 -1.57 -12.17
C LYS A 113 -9.73 -2.14 -13.37
N VAL A 114 -9.10 -2.21 -14.54
CA VAL A 114 -9.67 -2.84 -15.73
C VAL A 114 -9.83 -4.34 -15.53
N ILE A 115 -8.76 -5.04 -15.11
CA ILE A 115 -8.76 -6.49 -14.90
C ILE A 115 -9.89 -6.92 -13.95
N PHE A 116 -10.03 -6.25 -12.81
CA PHE A 116 -11.03 -6.61 -11.82
C PHE A 116 -12.44 -6.20 -12.24
N LYS A 117 -12.61 -5.12 -13.02
CA LYS A 117 -13.91 -4.76 -13.57
C LYS A 117 -14.44 -5.83 -14.53
N ASP A 118 -13.58 -6.36 -15.40
CA ASP A 118 -13.96 -7.39 -16.38
C ASP A 118 -14.25 -8.74 -15.71
N THR A 119 -13.59 -9.04 -14.59
CA THR A 119 -13.77 -10.30 -13.83
C THR A 119 -15.16 -10.40 -13.17
N TYR A 120 -15.82 -9.27 -12.86
CA TYR A 120 -17.16 -9.24 -12.23
C TYR A 120 -18.32 -9.02 -13.22
N GLN A 121 -18.06 -8.90 -14.52
CA GLN A 121 -19.12 -8.80 -15.55
C GLN A 121 -19.49 -10.15 -16.19
N GLY A 122 -18.91 -11.26 -15.72
CA GLY A 122 -19.10 -12.61 -16.26
C GLY A 122 -19.91 -13.57 -15.40
N ASN A 123 -21.00 -13.12 -14.77
CA ASN A 123 -22.00 -13.97 -14.11
C ASN A 123 -23.42 -13.55 -14.48
#